data_AF-A0A371YWX6-F1
#
_entry.id   AF-A0A371YWX6-F1
#
_cell.length_a   1.000
_cell.length_b   1.000
_cell.length_c   1.000
_cell.angle_alpha   90.00
_cell.angle_beta   90.00
_cell.angle_gamma   90.00
#
_symmetry.space_group_name_H-M   'P 1'
#
loop_
_entity.id
_entity.type
_entity.pdbx_description
1 polymer ?
#
loop_
_entity_poly.entity_id
_entity_poly.type
_entity_poly.pdbx_seq_one_letter_code
_entity_poly.pdbx_strand_id
1 'polypeptide(L)'
;MHRWRAAEPEFAERWDDAEEEGIDALEQEARRRAIEGDEEYVVSMGQLVRDPKTGEYLTTRKRSDGLMTLLLKAHRPEKFRERYDVQQSGNITMNITKDDDAL
;
A
#
# COMPACT_ATOMS: atom_id res chain seq x y z
N MET A 1 22.43 8.68 -8.21
CA MET A 1 21.51 8.30 -9.30
C MET A 1 20.77 9.51 -9.90
N HIS A 2 21.35 10.72 -9.92
CA HIS A 2 20.60 11.97 -10.25
C HIS A 2 21.17 12.79 -11.42
N ARG A 3 22.34 12.47 -11.96
CA ARG A 3 23.00 13.33 -12.97
C ARG A 3 22.48 13.17 -14.40
N TRP A 4 21.81 12.05 -14.70
CA TRP A 4 21.42 11.66 -16.06
C TRP A 4 19.97 12.07 -16.36
N ARG A 5 19.06 12.02 -15.38
CA ARG A 5 17.68 12.57 -15.51
C ARG A 5 17.67 14.07 -15.87
N ALA A 6 18.60 14.86 -15.31
CA ALA A 6 18.67 16.29 -15.58
C ALA A 6 19.36 16.64 -16.91
N ALA A 7 20.12 15.71 -17.49
CA ALA A 7 20.91 15.95 -18.69
C ALA A 7 20.21 15.47 -19.97
N GLU A 8 19.30 14.51 -19.87
CA GLU A 8 18.66 13.85 -21.03
C GLU A 8 17.14 13.71 -20.82
N PRO A 9 16.33 14.65 -21.36
CA PRO A 9 14.87 14.63 -21.20
C PRO A 9 14.21 13.35 -21.71
N GLU A 10 14.66 12.79 -22.83
CA GLU A 10 14.12 11.54 -23.40
C GLU A 10 14.42 10.31 -22.50
N PHE A 11 15.51 10.33 -21.76
CA PHE A 11 15.78 9.29 -20.76
C PHE A 11 14.86 9.45 -19.55
N ALA A 12 14.62 10.69 -19.10
CA ALA A 12 13.72 10.95 -17.98
C ALA A 12 12.27 10.52 -18.30
N GLU A 13 11.78 10.85 -19.49
CA GLU A 13 10.44 10.45 -19.94
C GLU A 13 10.28 8.93 -20.00
N ARG A 14 11.20 8.22 -20.66
CA ARG A 14 11.17 6.74 -20.72
C ARG A 14 11.32 6.09 -19.36
N TRP A 15 12.03 6.75 -18.43
CA TRP A 15 12.14 6.28 -17.06
C TRP A 15 10.79 6.38 -16.35
N ASP A 16 10.14 7.53 -16.45
CA ASP A 16 8.86 7.78 -15.80
C ASP A 16 7.78 6.82 -16.35
N ASP A 17 7.76 6.57 -17.68
CA ASP A 17 6.88 5.57 -18.30
C ASP A 17 7.13 4.16 -17.75
N ALA A 18 8.39 3.75 -17.61
CA ALA A 18 8.74 2.43 -17.05
C ALA A 18 8.39 2.32 -15.56
N GLU A 19 8.42 3.43 -14.82
CA GLU A 19 8.02 3.49 -13.42
C GLU A 19 6.50 3.28 -13.29
N GLU A 20 5.70 3.94 -14.13
CA GLU A 20 4.25 3.74 -14.18
C GLU A 20 3.87 2.30 -14.61
N GLU A 21 4.53 1.74 -15.63
CA GLU A 21 4.32 0.33 -16.03
C GLU A 21 4.65 -0.64 -14.88
N GLY A 22 5.72 -0.35 -14.13
CA GLY A 22 6.08 -1.11 -12.93
C GLY A 22 5.02 -1.03 -11.83
N ILE A 23 4.40 0.14 -11.65
CA ILE A 23 3.31 0.35 -10.70
C ILE A 23 2.07 -0.43 -11.12
N ASP A 24 1.68 -0.37 -12.39
CA ASP A 24 0.54 -1.14 -12.93
C ASP A 24 0.70 -2.65 -12.70
N ALA A 25 1.91 -3.17 -12.91
CA ALA A 25 2.23 -4.58 -12.64
C ALA A 25 2.09 -4.93 -11.15
N LEU A 26 2.54 -4.03 -10.25
CA LEU A 26 2.38 -4.20 -8.81
C LEU A 26 0.90 -4.17 -8.39
N GLU A 27 0.09 -3.29 -8.97
CA GLU A 27 -1.35 -3.23 -8.70
C GLU A 27 -2.06 -4.52 -9.14
N GLN A 28 -1.71 -5.04 -10.31
CA GLN A 28 -2.27 -6.30 -10.82
C GLN A 28 -1.93 -7.47 -9.89
N GLU A 29 -0.67 -7.59 -9.46
CA GLU A 29 -0.27 -8.66 -8.55
C GLU A 29 -0.90 -8.49 -7.16
N ALA A 30 -1.04 -7.24 -6.66
CA ALA A 30 -1.74 -6.98 -5.42
C ALA A 30 -3.20 -7.45 -5.50
N ARG A 31 -3.88 -7.19 -6.62
CA ARG A 31 -5.25 -7.67 -6.89
C ARG A 31 -5.31 -9.19 -6.96
N ARG A 32 -4.40 -9.84 -7.69
CA ARG A 32 -4.34 -11.31 -7.77
C ARG A 32 -4.18 -11.93 -6.37
N ARG A 33 -3.24 -11.43 -5.56
CA ARG A 33 -3.02 -11.92 -4.19
C ARG A 33 -4.19 -11.67 -3.24
N ALA A 34 -4.88 -10.54 -3.42
CA ALA A 34 -6.06 -10.22 -2.61
C ALA A 34 -7.25 -11.13 -2.96
N ILE A 35 -7.50 -11.37 -4.26
CA ILE A 35 -8.70 -12.05 -4.73
C ILE A 35 -8.47 -13.56 -4.86
N GLU A 36 -7.43 -13.95 -5.58
CA GLU A 36 -7.11 -15.35 -5.85
C GLU A 36 -6.30 -15.92 -4.69
N GLY A 37 -5.23 -15.22 -4.28
CA GLY A 37 -4.30 -15.69 -3.26
C GLY A 37 -3.33 -16.75 -3.77
N ASP A 38 -2.52 -17.29 -2.87
CA ASP A 38 -1.48 -18.27 -3.17
C ASP A 38 -1.81 -19.63 -2.56
N GLU A 39 -1.42 -20.71 -3.24
CA GLU A 39 -1.52 -22.05 -2.67
C GLU A 39 -0.35 -22.29 -1.71
N GLU A 40 -0.68 -22.57 -0.45
CA GLU A 40 0.28 -22.94 0.59
C GLU A 40 -0.04 -24.35 1.09
N TYR A 41 0.98 -25.12 1.44
CA TYR A 41 0.78 -26.40 2.11
C TYR A 41 0.22 -26.21 3.53
N VAL A 42 -0.69 -27.08 3.91
CA VAL A 42 -1.21 -27.11 5.28
C VAL A 42 -0.16 -27.76 6.17
N VAL A 43 0.37 -26.98 7.12
CA VAL A 43 1.31 -27.45 8.14
C VAL A 43 0.60 -27.42 9.50
N SER A 44 0.64 -28.55 10.21
CA SER A 44 0.13 -28.68 11.57
C SER A 44 1.20 -29.30 12.45
N MET A 45 1.47 -28.69 13.61
CA MET A 45 2.52 -29.13 14.54
C MET A 45 3.91 -29.31 13.87
N GLY A 46 4.23 -28.45 12.89
CA GLY A 46 5.49 -28.52 12.13
C GLY A 46 5.54 -29.62 11.06
N GLN A 47 4.45 -30.34 10.82
CA GLN A 47 4.37 -31.43 9.85
C GLN A 47 3.38 -31.10 8.72
N LEU A 48 3.74 -31.49 7.50
CA LEU A 48 2.85 -31.41 6.34
C LEU A 48 1.67 -32.36 6.52
N VAL A 49 0.45 -31.84 6.37
CA VAL A 49 -0.77 -32.62 6.50
C VAL A 49 -1.09 -33.29 5.16
N ARG A 50 -1.56 -34.54 5.21
CA ARG A 50 -1.99 -35.30 4.05
C ARG A 50 -3.48 -35.62 4.10
N ASP A 51 -4.12 -35.70 2.95
CA ASP A 51 -5.48 -36.18 2.82
C ASP A 51 -5.52 -37.68 3.17
N PRO A 52 -6.38 -38.13 4.10
CA PRO A 52 -6.43 -39.52 4.52
C PRO A 52 -6.99 -40.49 3.47
N LYS A 53 -7.69 -39.98 2.44
CA LYS A 53 -8.27 -40.77 1.35
C LYS A 53 -7.31 -40.92 0.18
N THR A 54 -6.65 -39.83 -0.21
CA THR A 54 -5.78 -39.82 -1.40
C THR A 54 -4.30 -40.00 -1.06
N GLY A 55 -3.90 -39.66 0.17
CA GLY A 55 -2.50 -39.66 0.61
C GLY A 55 -1.69 -38.45 0.13
N GLU A 56 -2.28 -37.55 -0.66
CA GLU A 56 -1.64 -36.34 -1.18
C GLU A 56 -1.51 -35.26 -0.09
N TYR A 57 -0.59 -34.32 -0.27
CA TYR A 57 -0.44 -33.20 0.66
C TYR A 57 -1.61 -32.23 0.53
N LEU A 58 -2.18 -31.81 1.66
CA LEU A 58 -3.21 -30.80 1.67
C LEU A 58 -2.61 -29.43 1.38
N THR A 59 -3.22 -28.70 0.45
CA THR A 59 -2.97 -27.28 0.20
C THR A 59 -4.18 -26.46 0.60
N THR A 60 -3.95 -25.20 0.91
CA THR A 60 -4.99 -24.20 1.13
C THR A 60 -4.65 -22.95 0.36
N ARG A 61 -5.66 -22.16 0.00
CA ARG A 61 -5.46 -20.89 -0.69
C ARG A 61 -5.50 -19.74 0.28
N LYS A 62 -4.42 -18.97 0.34
CA LYS A 62 -4.26 -17.85 1.26
C LYS A 62 -4.34 -16.53 0.51
N ARG A 63 -5.44 -15.83 0.76
CA ARG A 63 -5.69 -14.49 0.25
C ARG A 63 -5.10 -13.44 1.19
N SER A 64 -4.78 -12.27 0.64
CA SER A 64 -4.23 -11.16 1.42
C SER A 64 -5.32 -10.12 1.75
N ASP A 65 -5.87 -10.20 2.96
CA ASP A 65 -6.86 -9.23 3.46
C ASP A 65 -6.28 -7.82 3.61
N GLY A 66 -4.97 -7.71 3.86
CA GLY A 66 -4.26 -6.43 3.89
C GLY A 66 -4.25 -5.75 2.52
N LEU A 67 -3.93 -6.49 1.46
CA LEU A 67 -3.98 -5.99 0.08
C LEU A 67 -5.43 -5.70 -0.35
N MET A 68 -6.39 -6.56 0.05
CA MET A 68 -7.82 -6.29 -0.17
C MET A 68 -8.24 -4.95 0.43
N THR A 69 -7.86 -4.70 1.69
CA THR A 69 -8.17 -3.46 2.40
C THR A 69 -7.50 -2.26 1.73
N LEU A 70 -6.24 -2.39 1.31
CA LEU A 70 -5.51 -1.36 0.59
C LEU A 70 -6.21 -0.99 -0.73
N LEU A 71 -6.56 -1.99 -1.54
CA LEU A 71 -7.26 -1.78 -2.81
C LEU A 71 -8.66 -1.15 -2.62
N LEU A 72 -9.40 -1.56 -1.59
CA LEU A 72 -10.69 -0.95 -1.26
C LEU A 72 -10.54 0.53 -0.87
N LYS A 73 -9.51 0.86 -0.09
CA LYS A 73 -9.19 2.25 0.26
C LYS A 73 -8.78 3.07 -0.97
N ALA A 74 -8.01 2.49 -1.89
CA ALA A 74 -7.58 3.17 -3.11
C ALA A 74 -8.74 3.48 -4.06
N HIS A 75 -9.63 2.52 -4.32
CA HIS A 75 -10.69 2.66 -5.34
C HIS A 75 -12.04 3.16 -4.81
N ARG A 76 -12.27 3.12 -3.48
CA ARG A 76 -13.50 3.59 -2.80
C ARG A 76 -13.19 4.33 -1.48
N PRO A 77 -12.33 5.36 -1.49
CA PRO A 77 -11.86 6.02 -0.27
C PRO A 77 -12.98 6.66 0.55
N GLU A 78 -14.08 7.08 -0.07
CA GLU A 78 -15.24 7.66 0.61
C GLU A 78 -15.89 6.70 1.63
N LYS A 79 -15.78 5.39 1.37
CA LYS A 79 -16.30 4.31 2.22
C LYS A 79 -15.24 3.73 3.15
N PHE A 80 -14.02 3.55 2.66
CA PHE A 80 -13.01 2.72 3.34
C PHE A 80 -11.84 3.50 3.92
N ARG A 81 -11.65 4.79 3.60
CA ARG A 81 -10.55 5.54 4.21
C ARG A 81 -10.80 5.73 5.71
N GLU A 82 -9.72 5.81 6.44
CA GLU A 82 -9.75 6.10 7.86
C GLU A 82 -10.24 7.54 8.10
N ARG A 83 -11.13 7.70 9.07
CA ARG A 83 -11.58 9.01 9.55
C ARG A 83 -11.07 9.17 10.96
N TYR A 84 -10.29 10.22 11.17
CA TYR A 84 -9.80 10.60 12.48
C TYR A 84 -10.65 11.75 12.98
N ASP A 85 -11.26 11.58 14.15
CA ASP A 85 -11.85 12.70 14.88
C ASP A 85 -10.77 13.29 15.80
N VAL A 86 -10.39 14.54 15.53
CA VAL A 86 -9.34 15.23 16.28
C VAL A 86 -10.01 16.29 17.14
N GLN A 87 -10.26 15.97 18.41
CA GLN A 87 -10.68 16.96 19.39
C GLN A 87 -9.46 17.72 19.90
N GLN A 88 -9.22 18.90 19.33
CA GLN A 88 -8.13 19.77 19.73
C GLN A 88 -8.60 20.76 20.81
N SER A 89 -8.40 20.41 22.07
CA SER A 89 -8.60 21.32 23.22
C SER A 89 -7.27 22.00 23.55
N GLY A 90 -6.95 23.09 22.84
CA GLY A 90 -5.73 23.88 23.06
C GLY A 90 -6.06 25.33 23.42
N ASN A 91 -5.35 25.89 24.41
CA ASN A 91 -5.46 27.31 24.75
C ASN A 91 -4.65 28.13 23.73
N ILE A 92 -5.31 29.03 22.99
CA ILE A 92 -4.65 29.89 21.99
C ILE A 92 -4.14 31.14 22.69
N THR A 93 -2.82 31.25 22.88
CA THR A 93 -2.18 32.49 23.34
C THR A 93 -1.74 33.31 22.12
N MET A 94 -2.43 34.42 21.85
CA MET A 94 -2.03 35.39 20.84
C MET A 94 -1.18 36.49 21.48
N ASN A 95 0.10 36.58 21.11
CA ASN A 95 0.96 37.70 21.48
C ASN A 95 0.99 38.70 20.32
N ILE A 96 0.37 39.86 20.51
CA ILE A 96 0.42 40.97 19.55
C ILE A 96 1.52 41.92 20.01
N THR A 97 2.64 41.97 19.28
CA THR A 97 3.62 43.05 19.38
C THR A 97 3.26 44.15 18.40
N LYS A 98 3.11 45.38 18.89
CA LYS A 98 3.09 46.57 18.04
C LYS A 98 4.54 46.90 17.66
N ASP A 99 4.90 46.69 16.41
CA ASP A 99 6.01 47.42 15.80
C ASP A 99 5.42 48.70 15.21
N ASP A 100 5.56 49.79 15.94
CA ASP A 100 5.30 51.13 15.43
C ASP A 100 6.23 52.10 16.18
N ASP A 101 7.47 52.18 15.69
CA ASP A 101 8.37 53.29 15.95
C ASP A 101 9.18 53.53 14.65
N ALA A 102 8.49 54.06 13.64
CA ALA A 102 9.10 54.77 12.54
C ALA A 102 8.87 56.28 12.75
N LEU A 103 9.88 56.94 13.34
CA LEU A 103 10.09 58.39 13.26
C LEU A 103 11.57 58.67 12.99
#